data_AF-A0A1I0I881-F1
#
_entry.id   AF-A0A1I0I881-F1
#
_cell.length_a   1.000
_cell.length_b   1.000
_cell.length_c   1.000
_cell.angle_alpha   90.00
_cell.angle_beta   90.00
_cell.angle_gamma   90.00
#
_symmetry.space_group_name_H-M   'P 1'
#
loop_
_entity.id
_entity.type
_entity.pdbx_description
1 polymer ?
#
loop_
_entity_poly.entity_id
_entity_poly.type
_entity_poly.pdbx_seq_one_letter_code
_entity_poly.pdbx_strand_id
1 'polypeptide(L)' 'MVVSTEDAVKLKEEIELVRFKLVEVATWYGFTSKESIEVSQELDILLNMYQIVKQSRY' A
#
# COMPACT_ATOMS: atom_id res chain seq x y z
N MET A 1 3.54 13.04 18.23
CA MET A 1 2.85 13.24 16.94
C MET A 1 1.54 12.47 17.03
N VAL A 2 0.40 13.14 17.20
CA VAL A 2 -0.90 12.46 17.36
C VAL A 2 -1.36 12.05 15.96
N VAL A 3 -1.32 10.75 15.65
CA VAL A 3 -1.76 10.26 14.34
C VAL A 3 -3.28 10.14 14.35
N SER A 4 -3.95 11.04 13.63
CA SER A 4 -5.40 11.17 13.61
C SER A 4 -6.06 9.97 12.94
N THR A 5 -7.28 9.62 13.35
CA THR A 5 -8.10 8.54 12.74
C THR A 5 -8.22 8.68 11.22
N GLU A 6 -8.18 9.90 10.73
CA GLU A 6 -8.20 10.27 9.31
C GLU A 6 -6.96 9.80 8.52
N ASP A 7 -5.76 9.82 9.11
CA ASP A 7 -4.53 9.40 8.44
C ASP A 7 -4.54 7.90 8.13
N ALA A 8 -5.08 7.11 9.07
CA ALA A 8 -5.25 5.67 8.89
C ALA A 8 -6.30 5.34 7.80
N VAL A 9 -7.33 6.18 7.65
CA VAL A 9 -8.37 5.98 6.62
C VAL A 9 -7.80 6.26 5.24
N LYS A 10 -7.13 7.41 5.06
CA LYS A 10 -6.50 7.77 3.77
C LYS A 10 -5.48 6.74 3.32
N LEU A 11 -4.64 6.29 4.24
CA LEU A 11 -3.62 5.30 3.93
C LEU A 11 -4.23 3.95 3.52
N LYS A 12 -5.38 3.59 4.09
CA LYS A 12 -6.13 2.40 3.68
C LYS A 12 -6.72 2.55 2.28
N GLU A 13 -7.22 3.73 1.93
CA GLU A 13 -7.71 4.03 0.57
C GLU A 13 -6.58 3.92 -0.46
N GLU A 14 -5.40 4.48 -0.15
CA GLU A 14 -4.20 4.38 -0.99
C GLU A 14 -3.74 2.93 -1.17
N ILE A 15 -3.72 2.13 -0.09
CA ILE A 15 -3.41 0.69 -0.15
C ILE A 15 -4.34 -0.03 -1.13
N GLU A 16 -5.65 0.23 -1.08
CA GLU A 16 -6.59 -0.44 -1.99
C GLU A 16 -6.39 0.01 -3.44
N LEU A 17 -6.13 1.29 -3.70
CA LEU A 17 -5.81 1.78 -5.05
C LEU A 17 -4.56 1.09 -5.62
N VAL A 18 -3.49 0.99 -4.83
CA VAL A 18 -2.24 0.34 -5.27
C VAL A 18 -2.43 -1.18 -5.43
N ARG A 19 -3.27 -1.82 -4.62
CA ARG A 19 -3.64 -3.24 -4.80
C ARG A 19 -4.31 -3.49 -6.14
N PHE A 20 -5.27 -2.65 -6.53
CA PHE A 20 -5.91 -2.76 -7.85
C PHE A 20 -4.88 -2.59 -8.97
N LYS A 21 -4.02 -1.57 -8.87
CA LYS A 21 -2.93 -1.34 -9.83
C LYS A 21 -1.98 -2.54 -9.94
N LEU A 22 -1.61 -3.17 -8.81
CA LEU A 22 -0.74 -4.34 -8.81
C LEU A 22 -1.39 -5.51 -9.57
N VAL A 23 -2.68 -5.76 -9.33
CA VAL A 23 -3.42 -6.82 -10.04
C VAL A 23 -3.48 -6.52 -11.53
N GLU A 24 -3.78 -5.29 -11.93
CA GLU A 24 -3.81 -4.90 -13.34
C GLU A 24 -2.43 -5.10 -13.99
N VAL A 25 -1.38 -4.53 -13.40
CA VAL A 25 -0.01 -4.62 -13.95
C VAL A 25 0.47 -6.08 -14.00
N ALA A 26 0.22 -6.87 -12.95
CA ALA A 26 0.58 -8.28 -12.95
C ALA A 26 -0.23 -9.11 -13.96
N THR A 27 -1.47 -8.72 -14.25
CA THR A 27 -2.29 -9.35 -15.30
C THR A 27 -1.70 -9.11 -16.68
N TRP A 28 -1.19 -7.90 -16.95
CA TRP A 28 -0.63 -7.54 -18.25
C TRP A 28 0.82 -7.97 -18.45
N TYR A 29 1.65 -7.83 -17.41
CA TYR A 29 3.11 -7.97 -17.50
C TYR A 29 3.66 -9.17 -16.72
N GLY A 30 2.85 -9.80 -15.87
CA GLY A 30 3.25 -10.88 -14.97
C GLY A 30 3.84 -10.35 -13.65
N PHE A 31 3.69 -11.13 -12.58
CA PHE A 31 4.11 -10.74 -11.22
C PHE A 31 5.62 -10.49 -11.07
N THR A 32 6.45 -11.10 -11.90
CA THR A 32 7.91 -10.93 -11.87
C THR A 32 8.41 -9.86 -12.82
N SER A 33 7.51 -9.14 -13.50
CA SER A 33 7.91 -8.01 -14.34
C SER A 33 8.45 -6.88 -13.48
N LYS A 34 9.29 -6.03 -14.07
CA LYS A 34 9.85 -4.87 -13.38
C LYS A 34 8.74 -3.96 -12.85
N GLU A 35 7.71 -3.74 -13.66
CA GLU A 35 6.54 -2.92 -13.35
C GLU A 35 5.75 -3.48 -12.16
N SER A 36 5.48 -4.80 -12.15
CA SER A 36 4.81 -5.45 -11.02
C SER A 36 5.66 -5.38 -9.75
N ILE A 37 6.98 -5.54 -9.87
CA ILE A 37 7.90 -5.43 -8.73
C ILE A 37 7.87 -4.00 -8.16
N GLU A 38 7.94 -2.97 -9.01
CA GLU A 38 7.88 -1.56 -8.56
C GLU A 38 6.55 -1.25 -7.84
N VAL A 39 5.42 -1.71 -8.37
CA VAL A 39 4.11 -1.51 -7.71
C VAL A 39 4.01 -2.31 -6.41
N SER A 40 4.60 -3.52 -6.34
CA SER A 40 4.64 -4.30 -5.10
C SER A 40 5.46 -3.63 -4.00
N GLN A 41 6.56 -2.97 -4.36
CA GLN A 41 7.38 -2.19 -3.42
C GLN A 41 6.64 -0.94 -2.90
N GLU A 42 5.91 -0.26 -3.78
CA GLU A 42 5.02 0.84 -3.40
C GLU A 42 3.95 0.37 -2.40
N LEU A 43 3.32 -0.77 -2.67
CA LEU A 43 2.33 -1.38 -1.78
C LEU A 43 2.93 -1.74 -0.41
N ASP A 44 4.11 -2.34 -0.37
CA ASP A 44 4.79 -2.71 0.87
C ASP A 44 5.12 -1.49 1.75
N ILE A 45 5.53 -0.37 1.15
CA ILE A 45 5.77 0.89 1.88
C ILE A 45 4.48 1.36 2.56
N LEU A 46 3.36 1.39 1.85
CA LEU A 46 2.08 1.83 2.38
C LEU A 46 1.58 0.90 3.51
N LEU A 47 1.72 -0.42 3.33
CA LEU A 47 1.37 -1.41 4.36
C LEU A 47 2.21 -1.21 5.63
N ASN A 48 3.51 -0.97 5.48
CA ASN A 48 4.41 -0.69 6.61
C ASN A 48 4.04 0.61 7.33
N MET A 49 3.74 1.68 6.59
CA MET A 49 3.25 2.93 7.17
C MET A 49 1.95 2.71 7.95
N TYR A 50 1.02 1.92 7.40
CA TYR A 50 -0.26 1.65 8.05
C TYR A 50 -0.08 0.84 9.33
N GLN A 51 0.83 -0.12 9.31
CA GLN A 51 1.20 -0.90 10.48
C GLN A 51 1.78 0.00 11.59
N ILE A 52 2.66 0.94 11.26
CA ILE A 52 3.22 1.91 12.23
C ILE A 52 2.11 2.80 12.83
N VAL A 53 1.23 3.33 11.98
CA VAL A 53 0.09 4.15 12.40
C VAL A 53 -0.83 3.38 13.34
N LYS A 54 -1.09 2.10 13.03
CA LYS A 54 -1.94 1.23 13.84
C LYS A 54 -1.27 0.83 15.16
N GLN A 55 0.03 0.54 15.17
CA GLN A 55 0.78 0.18 16.37
C GLN A 55 0.97 1.36 17.32
N SER A 56 1.09 2.59 16.79
CA SER A 56 1.20 3.81 17.59
C SER A 56 -0.10 4.17 18.35
N ARG A 57 -1.17 3.38 18.21
CA ARG A 57 -2.45 3.53 18.93
C ARG A 57 -2.61 2.60 20.13
N TYR A 58 -1.64 1.74 20.42
CA TYR A 58 -1.64 0.83 21.57
C TYR A 58 -0.56 1.22 22.58
#